data_AF-A0A3D0M0C0-F1
#
_entry.id   AF-A0A3D0M0C0-F1
#
_cell.length_a   1.000
_cell.length_b   1.000
_cell.length_c   1.000
_cell.angle_alpha   90.00
_cell.angle_beta   90.00
_cell.angle_gamma   90.00
#
_symmetry.space_group_name_H-M   'P 1'
#
loop_
_entity.id
_entity.type
_entity.pdbx_description
1 polymer ?
#
loop_
_entity_poly.entity_id
_entity_poly.type
_entity_poly.pdbx_seq_one_letter_code
_entity_poly.pdbx_strand_id
1 'polypeptide(L)'
;MGNTDYSLSEHKSTIKSINFEFDGGLQNNSLDGLVSINDGAFTDYTTSYDVSTKTGTITFNTLAGANQTYNIAITGAKTASGADYENLTGSFTTGDAITEVSNLELEKTTGGATVSADIVNTAADKDYLIIYAAYDDNRLVKCDYRRVMAAQNSNDINKSCTFTDADVANHTKVSAFVWNSFESMKPVTRSVSK
;
A
#
# COMPACT_ATOMS: atom_id res chain seq x y z
N MET A 1 21.94 -5.69 -27.31
CA MET A 1 21.90 -4.22 -27.13
C MET A 1 20.59 -3.86 -26.47
N GLY A 2 20.55 -3.88 -25.14
CA GLY A 2 19.40 -3.45 -24.34
C GLY A 2 19.92 -2.69 -23.13
N ASN A 3 20.45 -1.49 -23.36
CA ASN A 3 20.73 -0.57 -22.27
C ASN A 3 19.40 0.10 -21.92
N THR A 4 18.61 -0.55 -21.07
CA THR A 4 17.43 0.07 -20.47
C THR A 4 17.87 0.72 -19.16
N ASP A 5 18.50 1.89 -19.28
CA ASP A 5 18.54 2.86 -18.20
C ASP A 5 17.09 3.26 -17.91
N TYR A 6 16.43 2.52 -17.03
CA TYR A 6 15.17 2.92 -16.42
C TYR A 6 15.47 4.05 -15.44
N SER A 7 15.61 5.29 -15.93
CA SER A 7 15.60 6.46 -15.06
C SER A 7 14.16 6.73 -14.60
N LEU A 8 13.73 5.96 -13.61
CA LEU A 8 12.44 6.07 -12.92
C LEU A 8 12.49 7.26 -11.93
N SER A 9 12.60 8.50 -12.43
CA SER A 9 12.94 9.67 -11.61
C SER A 9 11.76 10.39 -10.94
N GLU A 10 10.52 9.88 -10.98
CA GLU A 10 9.38 10.52 -10.29
C GLU A 10 8.38 9.51 -9.70
N HIS A 11 8.86 8.40 -9.14
CA HIS A 11 7.94 7.49 -8.47
C HIS A 11 7.67 7.95 -7.04
N LYS A 12 6.39 8.26 -6.79
CA LYS A 12 5.82 8.32 -5.44
C LYS A 12 6.27 7.09 -4.65
N SER A 13 6.42 7.22 -3.34
CA SER A 13 6.86 6.16 -2.41
C SER A 13 5.92 4.93 -2.34
N THR A 14 5.07 4.69 -3.34
CA THR A 14 4.01 3.67 -3.34
C THR A 14 4.29 2.53 -4.33
N ILE A 15 5.54 2.32 -4.72
CA ILE A 15 5.91 1.20 -5.61
C ILE A 15 5.64 -0.12 -4.86
N LYS A 16 4.89 -1.03 -5.51
CA LYS A 16 4.50 -2.35 -4.99
C LYS A 16 5.00 -3.52 -5.82
N SER A 17 5.32 -3.29 -7.08
CA SER A 17 5.84 -4.35 -7.94
C SER A 17 6.63 -3.78 -9.11
N ILE A 18 7.46 -4.64 -9.68
CA ILE A 18 8.26 -4.37 -10.87
C ILE A 18 8.15 -5.58 -11.80
N ASN A 19 7.98 -5.33 -13.09
CA ASN A 19 7.83 -6.36 -14.11
C ASN A 19 9.02 -6.38 -15.07
N PHE A 20 9.38 -7.57 -15.53
CA PHE A 20 10.47 -7.81 -16.48
C PHE A 20 9.99 -8.80 -17.53
N GLU A 21 10.20 -8.49 -18.81
CA GLU A 21 9.85 -9.37 -19.91
C GLU A 21 11.08 -10.19 -20.35
N PHE A 22 10.84 -11.48 -20.63
CA PHE A 22 11.85 -12.41 -21.13
C PHE A 22 11.41 -12.94 -22.50
N ASP A 23 11.83 -12.30 -23.60
CA ASP A 23 11.35 -12.60 -24.97
C ASP A 23 11.35 -14.09 -25.35
N GLY A 24 12.34 -14.86 -24.88
CA GLY A 24 12.52 -16.29 -25.12
C GLY A 24 11.97 -17.21 -24.02
N GLY A 25 11.46 -16.62 -22.94
CA GLY A 25 11.05 -17.29 -21.71
C GLY A 25 12.21 -17.86 -20.90
N LEU A 26 11.92 -18.20 -19.64
CA LEU A 26 12.89 -18.73 -18.68
C LEU A 26 12.96 -20.26 -18.71
N GLN A 27 14.17 -20.82 -18.64
CA GLN A 27 14.42 -22.28 -18.65
C GLN A 27 13.60 -23.05 -17.60
N ASN A 28 13.44 -22.48 -16.41
CA ASN A 28 12.75 -23.11 -15.28
C ASN A 28 11.37 -22.50 -14.99
N ASN A 29 10.88 -21.60 -15.86
CA ASN A 29 9.63 -20.86 -15.67
C ASN A 29 9.54 -20.18 -14.27
N SER A 30 10.67 -19.74 -13.71
CA SER A 30 10.72 -19.13 -12.38
C SER A 30 11.85 -18.11 -12.30
N LEU A 31 11.62 -17.09 -11.48
CA LEU A 31 12.59 -16.07 -11.08
C LEU A 31 13.32 -16.39 -9.76
N ASP A 32 12.97 -17.49 -9.11
CA ASP A 32 13.44 -17.80 -7.76
C ASP A 32 14.97 -17.95 -7.73
N GLY A 33 15.61 -17.22 -6.81
CA GLY A 33 17.07 -17.20 -6.67
C GLY A 33 17.82 -16.40 -7.74
N LEU A 34 17.14 -15.82 -8.72
CA LEU A 34 17.76 -14.97 -9.75
C LEU A 34 17.78 -13.49 -9.36
N VAL A 35 16.81 -13.08 -8.55
CA VAL A 35 16.59 -11.68 -8.14
C VAL A 35 17.38 -11.37 -6.89
N SER A 36 18.10 -10.26 -6.91
CA SER A 36 18.70 -9.63 -5.73
C SER A 36 18.32 -8.15 -5.70
N ILE A 37 17.99 -7.66 -4.50
CA ILE A 37 17.70 -6.26 -4.24
C ILE A 37 18.62 -5.81 -3.13
N ASN A 38 19.64 -5.03 -3.50
CA ASN A 38 20.71 -4.67 -2.60
C ASN A 38 20.47 -3.28 -2.06
N ASP A 39 19.64 -3.16 -1.02
CA ASP A 39 19.55 -1.99 -0.13
C ASP A 39 18.82 -2.44 1.15
N GLY A 40 19.47 -2.36 2.32
CA GLY A 40 19.13 -3.05 3.57
C GLY A 40 17.74 -2.84 4.21
N ALA A 41 16.80 -2.21 3.50
CA ALA A 41 15.39 -2.07 3.87
C ALA A 41 14.44 -2.97 3.04
N PHE A 42 14.88 -3.52 1.89
CA PHE A 42 14.07 -4.38 1.02
C PHE A 42 14.53 -5.83 1.06
N THR A 43 14.21 -6.51 2.16
CA THR A 43 14.49 -7.96 2.31
C THR A 43 13.24 -8.81 2.13
N ASP A 44 12.06 -8.20 2.00
CA ASP A 44 10.78 -8.92 1.96
C ASP A 44 10.03 -8.67 0.64
N TYR A 45 10.23 -9.57 -0.31
CA TYR A 45 9.56 -9.58 -1.60
C TYR A 45 9.26 -11.01 -2.02
N THR A 46 8.32 -11.15 -2.94
CA THR A 46 8.02 -12.41 -3.63
C THR A 46 8.26 -12.25 -5.12
N THR A 47 8.50 -13.36 -5.79
CA THR A 47 8.68 -13.44 -7.23
C THR A 47 7.63 -14.34 -7.84
N SER A 48 7.17 -13.98 -9.04
CA SER A 48 6.33 -14.84 -9.87
C SER A 48 6.75 -14.72 -11.33
N TYR A 49 6.37 -15.71 -12.13
CA TYR A 49 6.62 -15.71 -13.56
C TYR A 49 5.40 -16.26 -14.29
N ASP A 50 4.89 -15.49 -15.24
CA ASP A 50 3.83 -15.89 -16.14
C ASP A 50 4.44 -16.41 -17.45
N VAL A 51 4.28 -17.70 -17.71
CA VAL A 51 4.81 -18.38 -18.90
C VAL A 51 4.14 -17.89 -20.18
N SER A 52 2.87 -17.47 -20.12
CA SER A 52 2.10 -17.08 -21.30
C SER A 52 2.52 -15.71 -21.84
N THR A 53 2.77 -14.77 -20.93
CA THR A 53 3.24 -13.41 -21.23
C THR A 53 4.76 -13.29 -21.11
N LYS A 54 5.44 -14.35 -20.69
CA LYS A 54 6.88 -14.41 -20.42
C LYS A 54 7.36 -13.28 -19.49
N THR A 55 6.48 -12.88 -18.58
CA THR A 55 6.69 -11.75 -17.69
C THR A 55 7.01 -12.26 -16.29
N GLY A 56 8.16 -11.86 -15.78
CA GLY A 56 8.52 -12.02 -14.38
C GLY A 56 8.08 -10.80 -13.57
N THR A 57 7.53 -11.03 -12.38
CA THR A 57 7.08 -9.97 -11.48
C THR A 57 7.80 -10.11 -10.14
N ILE A 58 8.38 -9.02 -9.68
CA ILE A 58 8.81 -8.84 -8.29
C ILE A 58 7.67 -8.11 -7.58
N THR A 59 7.11 -8.69 -6.53
CA THR A 59 6.09 -8.06 -5.68
C THR A 59 6.67 -7.77 -4.31
N PHE A 60 6.56 -6.52 -3.90
CA PHE A 60 7.07 -6.03 -2.63
C PHE A 60 6.05 -6.23 -1.52
N ASN A 61 6.46 -6.88 -0.43
CA ASN A 61 5.57 -7.12 0.70
C ASN A 61 5.42 -5.87 1.58
N THR A 62 6.35 -4.93 1.48
CA THR A 62 6.27 -3.56 2.03
C THR A 62 6.36 -2.50 0.94
N LEU A 63 5.78 -1.33 1.17
CA LEU A 63 5.97 -0.16 0.30
C LEU A 63 7.43 0.29 0.29
N ALA A 64 7.83 0.95 -0.80
CA ALA A 64 9.14 1.55 -0.87
C ALA A 64 9.28 2.74 0.09
N GLY A 65 10.27 2.69 0.99
CA GLY A 65 10.60 3.80 1.89
C GLY A 65 10.92 5.07 1.11
N ALA A 66 10.58 6.21 1.69
CA ALA A 66 10.72 7.53 1.07
C ALA A 66 12.17 8.03 0.97
N ASN A 67 12.49 8.75 -0.10
CA ASN A 67 13.82 9.30 -0.38
C ASN A 67 14.95 8.26 -0.36
N GLN A 68 14.64 7.04 -0.83
CA GLN A 68 15.58 5.92 -0.87
C GLN A 68 15.85 5.50 -2.31
N THR A 69 17.11 5.16 -2.59
CA THR A 69 17.51 4.49 -3.83
C THR A 69 17.50 2.98 -3.60
N TYR A 70 17.04 2.25 -4.62
CA TYR A 70 16.94 0.80 -4.64
C TYR A 70 17.67 0.25 -5.86
N ASN A 71 18.59 -0.69 -5.63
CA ASN A 71 19.33 -1.38 -6.68
C ASN A 71 18.82 -2.80 -6.88
N ILE A 72 18.46 -3.16 -8.12
CA ILE A 72 17.93 -4.47 -8.48
C ILE A 72 18.89 -5.12 -9.45
N ALA A 73 19.13 -6.42 -9.26
CA ALA A 73 19.82 -7.24 -10.23
C ALA A 73 19.11 -8.58 -10.44
N ILE A 74 18.96 -8.99 -11.71
CA ILE A 74 18.55 -10.33 -12.12
C ILE A 74 19.77 -10.99 -12.76
N THR A 75 20.25 -12.06 -12.14
CA THR A 75 21.50 -12.71 -12.53
C THR A 75 21.32 -14.21 -12.74
N GLY A 76 22.08 -14.78 -13.68
CA GLY A 76 22.06 -16.23 -13.94
C GLY A 76 20.79 -16.76 -14.61
N ALA A 77 19.93 -15.88 -15.13
CA ALA A 77 18.76 -16.27 -15.91
C ALA A 77 19.18 -17.00 -17.20
N LYS A 78 18.43 -18.03 -17.58
CA LYS A 78 18.65 -18.79 -18.82
C LYS A 78 17.38 -18.80 -19.67
N THR A 79 17.55 -18.74 -20.99
CA THR A 79 16.47 -18.90 -21.96
C THR A 79 15.86 -20.30 -21.87
N ALA A 80 14.66 -20.50 -22.42
CA ALA A 80 14.06 -21.84 -22.56
C ALA A 80 14.97 -22.86 -23.29
N SER A 81 15.88 -22.39 -24.16
CA SER A 81 16.86 -23.23 -24.86
C SER A 81 18.16 -23.48 -24.07
N GLY A 82 18.30 -22.90 -22.87
CA GLY A 82 19.45 -23.10 -21.98
C GLY A 82 20.62 -22.13 -22.19
N ALA A 83 20.48 -21.15 -23.09
CA ALA A 83 21.45 -20.07 -23.26
C ALA A 83 21.34 -19.08 -22.09
N ASP A 84 22.45 -18.43 -21.73
CA ASP A 84 22.43 -17.41 -20.68
C ASP A 84 21.80 -16.10 -21.19
N TYR A 85 20.97 -15.47 -20.36
CA TYR A 85 20.63 -14.07 -20.50
C TYR A 85 21.79 -13.21 -20.00
N GLU A 86 21.93 -12.00 -20.56
CA GLU A 86 22.75 -10.97 -19.94
C GLU A 86 22.19 -10.64 -18.54
N ASN A 87 23.09 -10.42 -17.57
CA ASN A 87 22.66 -9.96 -16.25
C ASN A 87 21.99 -8.59 -16.38
N LEU A 88 20.79 -8.47 -15.83
CA LEU A 88 20.04 -7.21 -15.82
C LEU A 88 20.31 -6.51 -14.49
N THR A 89 20.74 -5.25 -14.55
CA THR A 89 20.90 -4.39 -13.37
C THR A 89 20.19 -3.08 -13.59
N GLY A 90 19.51 -2.56 -12.58
CA GLY A 90 18.85 -1.27 -12.62
C GLY A 90 18.70 -0.65 -11.24
N SER A 91 18.34 0.62 -11.20
CA SER A 91 18.01 1.28 -9.94
C SER A 91 16.81 2.21 -10.10
N PHE A 92 16.13 2.48 -8.99
CA PHE A 92 15.11 3.52 -8.91
C PHE A 92 15.24 4.27 -7.59
N THR A 93 14.81 5.53 -7.56
CA THR A 93 14.79 6.34 -6.33
C THR A 93 13.38 6.80 -6.06
N THR A 94 12.92 6.64 -4.83
CA THR A 94 11.60 7.11 -4.39
C THR A 94 11.64 8.59 -4.04
N GLY A 95 10.50 9.27 -4.25
CA GLY A 95 10.32 10.64 -3.80
C GLY A 95 10.06 10.78 -2.29
N ASP A 96 9.61 11.97 -1.90
CA ASP A 96 9.33 12.36 -0.52
C ASP A 96 8.35 11.44 0.21
N ALA A 97 8.39 11.52 1.55
CA ALA A 97 7.51 10.77 2.41
C ALA A 97 6.05 11.19 2.20
N ILE A 98 5.19 10.19 2.07
CA ILE A 98 3.77 10.38 1.86
C ILE A 98 3.02 9.82 3.06
N THR A 99 2.07 10.61 3.54
CA THR A 99 1.02 10.11 4.40
C THR A 99 -0.32 10.57 3.87
N GLU A 100 -1.12 9.62 3.38
CA GLU A 100 -2.38 9.89 2.70
C GLU A 100 -3.49 9.04 3.32
N VAL A 101 -4.67 9.66 3.51
CA VAL A 101 -5.90 8.95 3.84
C VAL A 101 -6.90 9.20 2.72
N SER A 102 -7.50 8.14 2.20
CA SER A 102 -8.48 8.20 1.12
C SER A 102 -9.57 7.15 1.33
N ASN A 103 -10.57 7.12 0.43
CA ASN A 103 -11.65 6.12 0.42
C ASN A 103 -12.29 5.88 1.79
N LEU A 104 -12.57 6.96 2.53
CA LEU A 104 -13.30 6.87 3.78
C LEU A 104 -14.71 6.39 3.49
N GLU A 105 -15.09 5.26 4.05
CA GLU A 105 -16.39 4.65 3.89
C GLU A 105 -17.05 4.43 5.24
N LEU A 106 -18.38 4.52 5.24
CA LEU A 106 -19.23 4.26 6.38
C LEU A 106 -20.36 3.34 5.94
N GLU A 107 -20.50 2.25 6.68
CA GLU A 107 -21.60 1.31 6.57
C GLU A 107 -22.34 1.24 7.92
N LYS A 108 -23.64 1.52 7.91
CA LYS A 108 -24.50 1.19 9.06
C LYS A 108 -24.81 -0.30 9.01
N THR A 109 -24.65 -0.99 10.12
CA THR A 109 -24.99 -2.41 10.28
C THR A 109 -26.12 -2.56 11.29
N THR A 110 -26.79 -3.71 11.32
CA THR A 110 -27.86 -3.98 12.31
C THR A 110 -27.37 -3.90 13.76
N GLY A 111 -26.06 -4.07 13.99
CA GLY A 111 -25.44 -4.01 15.31
C GLY A 111 -24.55 -2.80 15.55
N GLY A 112 -24.53 -1.80 14.65
CA GLY A 112 -23.68 -0.62 14.79
C GLY A 112 -23.22 0.00 13.48
N ALA A 113 -21.92 0.28 13.38
CA ALA A 113 -21.32 0.86 12.17
C ALA A 113 -19.95 0.24 11.90
N THR A 114 -19.62 0.11 10.63
CA THR A 114 -18.26 -0.16 10.17
C THR A 114 -17.74 1.07 9.45
N VAL A 115 -16.57 1.52 9.84
CA VAL A 115 -15.85 2.61 9.17
C VAL A 115 -14.53 2.06 8.64
N SER A 116 -14.28 2.26 7.35
CA SER A 116 -13.04 1.88 6.68
C SER A 116 -12.40 3.08 6.01
N ALA A 117 -11.08 3.08 5.92
CA ALA A 117 -10.32 4.07 5.17
C ALA A 117 -9.04 3.45 4.61
N ASP A 118 -8.62 3.94 3.46
CA ASP A 118 -7.32 3.60 2.89
C ASP A 118 -6.27 4.56 3.45
N ILE A 119 -5.25 4.04 4.14
CA ILE A 119 -4.16 4.79 4.76
C ILE A 119 -2.83 4.33 4.17
N VAL A 120 -2.15 5.23 3.46
CA VAL A 120 -0.79 5.02 2.94
C VAL A 120 0.18 5.79 3.82
N ASN A 121 1.22 5.13 4.34
CA ASN A 121 2.27 5.77 5.13
C ASN A 121 3.65 5.24 4.75
N THR A 122 4.53 6.14 4.31
CA THR A 122 5.97 5.84 4.10
C THR A 122 6.90 6.62 5.02
N ALA A 123 6.34 7.48 5.87
CA ALA A 123 7.04 8.10 6.98
C ALA A 123 7.13 7.13 8.17
N ALA A 124 7.67 7.60 9.29
CA ALA A 124 7.65 6.87 10.55
C ALA A 124 6.21 6.47 10.97
N ASP A 125 6.11 5.44 11.81
CA ASP A 125 4.84 4.97 12.36
C ASP A 125 3.98 6.12 12.86
N LYS A 126 2.69 6.07 12.50
CA LYS A 126 1.75 7.14 12.82
C LYS A 126 0.40 6.60 13.23
N ASP A 127 -0.17 7.21 14.26
CA ASP A 127 -1.49 6.88 14.71
C ASP A 127 -2.57 7.71 14.00
N TYR A 128 -3.68 7.02 13.76
CA TYR A 128 -4.92 7.61 13.31
C TYR A 128 -6.06 7.18 14.22
N LEU A 129 -7.09 8.01 14.26
CA LEU A 129 -8.32 7.79 14.98
C LEU A 129 -9.42 7.69 13.94
N ILE A 130 -9.96 6.49 13.76
CA ILE A 130 -11.16 6.29 12.96
C ILE A 130 -12.34 6.52 13.89
N ILE A 131 -13.21 7.46 13.51
CA ILE A 131 -14.29 7.98 14.35
C ILE A 131 -15.61 7.74 13.62
N TYR A 132 -16.62 7.28 14.35
CA TYR A 132 -18.01 7.42 13.93
C TYR A 132 -18.72 8.44 14.84
N ALA A 133 -19.65 9.17 14.26
CA ALA A 133 -20.50 10.12 14.97
C ALA A 133 -21.95 9.98 14.49
N ALA A 134 -22.88 9.81 15.43
CA ALA A 134 -24.31 9.79 15.16
C ALA A 134 -24.96 11.08 15.64
N TYR A 135 -25.91 11.56 14.86
CA TYR A 135 -26.63 12.80 15.09
C TYR A 135 -28.14 12.56 15.01
N ASP A 136 -28.86 13.19 15.92
CA ASP A 136 -30.29 13.40 15.81
C ASP A 136 -30.52 14.87 15.44
N ASP A 137 -31.18 15.08 14.31
CA ASP A 137 -31.25 16.35 13.60
C ASP A 137 -29.85 16.94 13.34
N ASN A 138 -29.38 17.82 14.23
CA ASN A 138 -28.06 18.44 14.18
C ASN A 138 -27.29 18.34 15.51
N ARG A 139 -27.81 17.58 16.47
CA ARG A 139 -27.14 17.38 17.76
C ARG A 139 -26.35 16.09 17.72
N LEU A 140 -25.05 16.17 18.07
CA LEU A 140 -24.24 14.99 18.32
C LEU A 140 -24.82 14.24 19.51
N VAL A 141 -25.27 13.00 19.28
CA VAL A 141 -25.85 12.14 20.32
C VAL A 141 -24.91 11.01 20.71
N LYS A 142 -24.07 10.57 19.77
CA LYS A 142 -23.10 9.51 19.99
C LYS A 142 -21.82 9.76 19.19
N CYS A 143 -20.69 9.43 19.79
CA CYS A 143 -19.38 9.43 19.14
C CYS A 143 -18.53 8.35 19.79
N ASP A 144 -17.83 7.55 18.99
CA ASP A 144 -16.80 6.64 19.46
C ASP A 144 -15.65 6.62 18.44
N TYR A 145 -14.50 6.13 18.88
CA TYR A 145 -13.31 6.06 18.04
C TYR A 145 -12.50 4.80 18.29
N ARG A 146 -11.76 4.40 17.27
CA ARG A 146 -10.75 3.34 17.34
C ARG A 146 -9.43 3.90 16.85
N ARG A 147 -8.37 3.60 17.59
CA ARG A 147 -7.00 3.88 17.18
C ARG A 147 -6.58 2.84 16.15
N VAL A 148 -6.05 3.30 15.02
CA VAL A 148 -5.39 2.47 14.02
C VAL A 148 -3.97 2.97 13.81
N MET A 149 -3.02 2.05 13.75
CA MET A 149 -1.62 2.36 13.48
C MET A 149 -1.37 2.24 11.98
N ALA A 150 -0.88 3.31 11.38
CA ALA A 150 -0.30 3.30 10.04
C ALA A 150 1.21 3.04 10.18
N ALA A 151 1.58 1.76 10.12
CA ALA A 151 2.97 1.36 10.18
C ALA A 151 3.75 1.91 8.98
N GLN A 152 4.99 2.29 9.22
CA GLN A 152 5.92 2.76 8.20
C GLN A 152 6.02 1.72 7.08
N ASN A 153 5.87 2.19 5.85
CA ASN A 153 6.07 1.40 4.63
C ASN A 153 5.15 0.16 4.54
N SER A 154 4.03 0.13 5.25
CA SER A 154 3.13 -1.03 5.23
C SER A 154 2.25 -1.04 3.97
N ASN A 155 1.99 -2.24 3.45
CA ASN A 155 0.98 -2.47 2.41
C ASN A 155 -0.45 -2.65 2.95
N ASP A 156 -0.64 -2.57 4.27
CA ASP A 156 -1.97 -2.63 4.90
C ASP A 156 -2.72 -1.30 4.71
N ILE A 157 -3.16 -1.07 3.49
CA ILE A 157 -3.77 0.19 3.10
C ILE A 157 -5.17 0.31 3.69
N ASN A 158 -5.98 -0.75 3.61
CA ASN A 158 -7.33 -0.68 4.15
C ASN A 158 -7.35 -0.92 5.67
N LYS A 159 -7.67 0.11 6.44
CA LYS A 159 -7.91 0.02 7.89
C LYS A 159 -9.40 0.10 8.12
N SER A 160 -9.95 -0.93 8.77
CA SER A 160 -11.38 -1.02 9.09
C SER A 160 -11.60 -1.15 10.59
N CYS A 161 -12.66 -0.51 11.09
CA CYS A 161 -13.07 -0.52 12.47
C CYS A 161 -14.58 -0.75 12.57
N THR A 162 -14.97 -1.81 13.26
CA THR A 162 -16.37 -2.06 13.60
C THR A 162 -16.68 -1.55 15.00
N PHE A 163 -17.76 -0.80 15.09
CA PHE A 163 -18.33 -0.26 16.31
C PHE A 163 -19.61 -1.02 16.61
N THR A 164 -19.68 -1.63 17.79
CA THR A 164 -20.87 -2.34 18.24
C THR A 164 -21.74 -1.36 19.02
N ASP A 165 -22.78 -0.87 18.38
CA ASP A 165 -23.74 0.07 18.94
C ASP A 165 -25.09 -0.09 18.23
N ALA A 166 -25.95 -0.96 18.74
CA ALA A 166 -27.23 -1.27 18.11
C ALA A 166 -28.12 -0.03 17.89
N ASP A 167 -27.91 1.03 18.67
CA ASP A 167 -28.69 2.27 18.57
C ASP A 167 -28.29 3.13 17.37
N VAL A 168 -27.12 2.91 16.76
CA VAL A 168 -26.68 3.59 15.52
C VAL A 168 -27.67 3.44 14.37
N ALA A 169 -28.34 2.28 14.28
CA ALA A 169 -29.36 2.03 13.27
C ALA A 169 -30.58 2.97 13.41
N ASN A 170 -30.82 3.49 14.62
CA ASN A 170 -31.97 4.36 14.93
C ASN A 170 -31.70 5.83 14.64
N HIS A 171 -30.44 6.22 14.46
CA HIS A 171 -30.06 7.62 14.21
C HIS A 171 -30.12 7.96 12.71
N THR A 172 -30.78 9.07 12.39
CA THR A 172 -31.04 9.48 11.00
C THR A 172 -29.76 9.84 10.26
N LYS A 173 -28.79 10.48 10.95
CA LYS A 173 -27.52 10.90 10.36
C LYS A 173 -26.34 10.27 11.10
N VAL A 174 -25.46 9.61 10.34
CA VAL A 174 -24.19 9.07 10.86
C VAL A 174 -23.09 9.52 9.93
N SER A 175 -21.95 9.91 10.49
CA SER A 175 -20.80 10.39 9.74
C SER A 175 -19.52 9.72 10.25
N ALA A 176 -18.55 9.60 9.36
CA ALA A 176 -17.24 9.07 9.68
C ALA A 176 -16.16 10.13 9.51
N PHE A 177 -15.10 10.02 10.32
CA PHE A 177 -13.94 10.89 10.25
C PHE A 177 -12.66 10.09 10.51
N VAL A 178 -11.55 10.57 9.96
CA VAL A 178 -10.21 10.09 10.31
C VAL A 178 -9.40 11.28 10.80
N TRP A 179 -8.92 11.20 12.05
CA TRP A 179 -8.10 12.25 12.68
C TRP A 179 -6.71 11.73 13.01
N ASN A 180 -5.70 12.62 12.98
CA ASN A 180 -4.33 12.28 13.38
C ASN A 180 -4.04 12.60 14.86
N SER A 181 -4.83 13.45 15.51
CA SER A 181 -4.81 13.69 16.95
C SER A 181 -6.09 14.42 17.39
N PHE A 182 -6.46 14.27 18.67
CA PHE A 182 -7.53 15.06 19.29
C PHE A 182 -7.09 16.46 19.74
N GLU A 183 -5.80 16.63 20.06
CA GLU A 183 -5.26 17.89 20.58
C GLU A 183 -5.43 19.07 19.61
N SER A 184 -5.51 18.77 18.31
CA SER A 184 -5.75 19.80 17.29
C SER A 184 -6.92 19.49 16.35
N MET A 185 -7.72 18.44 16.65
CA MET A 185 -8.84 17.91 15.83
C MET A 185 -8.65 18.19 14.34
N LYS A 186 -7.54 17.71 13.78
CA LYS A 186 -7.20 17.95 12.38
C LYS A 186 -7.82 16.83 11.54
N PRO A 187 -8.95 17.08 10.84
CA PRO A 187 -9.49 16.10 9.92
C PRO A 187 -8.47 15.84 8.81
N VAL A 188 -8.25 14.56 8.51
CA VAL A 188 -7.54 14.18 7.29
C VAL A 188 -8.59 14.27 6.19
N THR A 189 -8.46 15.27 5.32
CA THR A 189 -9.48 15.71 4.35
C THR A 189 -10.24 14.58 3.64
N ARG A 190 -11.58 14.63 3.77
CA ARG A 190 -12.70 13.95 3.04
C ARG A 190 -13.67 13.32 4.03
N SER A 191 -14.58 14.13 4.57
CA SER A 191 -15.72 13.66 5.35
C SER A 191 -16.76 13.05 4.41
N VAL A 192 -17.16 11.79 4.62
CA VAL A 192 -18.33 11.22 3.94
C VAL A 192 -19.54 11.40 4.83
N SER A 193 -20.44 12.28 4.41
CA SER A 193 -21.81 12.35 4.91
C SER A 193 -22.71 11.59 3.95
N LYS A 194 -23.33 10.50 4.42
CA LYS A 194 -24.51 9.92 3.77
C LYS A 194 -25.76 10.37 4.52
#